data_AF-A0A7W0LMP9-F1
#
_entry.id   AF-A0A7W0LMP9-F1
#
_cell.length_a   1.000
_cell.length_b   1.000
_cell.length_c   1.000
_cell.angle_alpha   90.00
_cell.angle_beta   90.00
_cell.angle_gamma   90.00
#
_symmetry.space_group_name_H-M   'P 1'
#
loop_
_entity.id
_entity.type
_entity.pdbx_description
1 polymer ?
#
loop_
_entity_poly.entity_id
_entity_poly.type
_entity_poly.pdbx_seq_one_letter_code
_entity_poly.pdbx_strand_id
1 'polypeptide(L)'
;MLGGFRAGEILCIAHKVVSKAEGRIRRLADVAPGERARALASAHDKDPRAVQVVLDESAEVLRAERGVLVCRTHHGLVCANAGVDVSNVDEDTVVLLPEDPNASARRLRAALPGRPGVVIADSFGRAWRIGQIDVAIG
;
A
#
# COMPACT_ATOMS: atom_id res chain seq x y z
N MET A 1 -29.85 16.99 -1.90
CA MET A 1 -28.58 16.70 -2.58
C MET A 1 -27.46 16.95 -1.59
N LEU A 2 -26.60 15.98 -1.34
CA LEU A 2 -25.31 16.26 -0.68
C LEU A 2 -24.59 17.29 -1.57
N GLY A 3 -24.25 18.45 -1.02
CA GLY A 3 -23.63 19.54 -1.76
C GLY A 3 -22.30 19.12 -2.37
N GLY A 4 -22.01 19.58 -3.59
CA GLY A 4 -20.71 19.32 -4.24
C GLY A 4 -19.54 19.99 -3.51
N PHE A 5 -18.32 19.65 -3.91
CA PHE A 5 -17.11 20.26 -3.34
C PHE A 5 -17.01 21.75 -3.67
N ARG A 6 -16.49 22.52 -2.73
CA ARG A 6 -16.19 23.96 -2.88
C ARG A 6 -14.74 24.15 -3.29
N ALA A 7 -14.46 25.33 -3.87
CA ALA A 7 -13.08 25.71 -4.19
C ALA A 7 -12.21 25.70 -2.93
N GLY A 8 -11.05 25.06 -3.01
CA GLY A 8 -10.09 24.95 -1.92
C GLY A 8 -10.28 23.75 -1.00
N GLU A 9 -11.35 22.97 -1.13
CA GLU A 9 -11.52 21.73 -0.37
C GLU A 9 -10.57 20.64 -0.86
N ILE A 10 -10.15 19.78 0.08
CA ILE A 10 -9.26 18.65 -0.16
C ILE A 10 -9.95 17.38 0.33
N LEU A 11 -10.00 16.37 -0.54
CA LEU A 11 -10.46 15.03 -0.24
C LEU A 11 -9.24 14.13 0.00
N CYS A 12 -9.09 13.64 1.23
CA CYS A 12 -8.09 12.63 1.56
C CYS A 12 -8.72 11.24 1.54
N ILE A 13 -8.09 10.29 0.84
CA ILE A 13 -8.62 8.95 0.59
C ILE A 13 -7.57 7.91 0.99
N ALA A 14 -7.94 6.94 1.81
CA ALA A 14 -7.07 5.80 2.11
C ALA A 14 -6.81 4.97 0.84
N HIS A 15 -5.57 4.56 0.60
CA HIS A 15 -5.18 3.88 -0.63
C HIS A 15 -5.99 2.60 -0.89
N LYS A 16 -6.46 1.90 0.15
CA LYS A 16 -7.15 0.61 0.03
C LYS A 16 -8.36 0.67 -0.88
N VAL A 17 -9.19 1.71 -0.78
CA VAL A 17 -10.39 1.83 -1.64
C VAL A 17 -9.99 2.08 -3.10
N VAL A 18 -8.95 2.89 -3.32
CA VAL A 18 -8.41 3.14 -4.67
C VAL A 18 -7.81 1.86 -5.25
N SER A 19 -7.00 1.17 -4.46
CA SER A 19 -6.31 -0.07 -4.83
C SER A 19 -7.31 -1.16 -5.21
N LYS A 20 -8.36 -1.36 -4.41
CA LYS A 20 -9.44 -2.30 -4.72
C LYS A 20 -10.19 -1.94 -6.00
N ALA A 21 -10.51 -0.65 -6.19
CA ALA A 21 -11.17 -0.17 -7.40
C ALA A 21 -10.29 -0.36 -8.66
N GLU A 22 -8.98 -0.35 -8.49
CA GLU A 22 -7.99 -0.55 -9.56
C GLU A 22 -7.52 -2.00 -9.70
N GLY A 23 -8.15 -2.95 -8.99
CA GLY A 23 -7.81 -4.37 -9.10
C GLY A 23 -6.44 -4.74 -8.51
N ARG A 24 -5.87 -3.89 -7.64
CA ARG A 24 -4.60 -4.12 -6.94
C ARG A 24 -4.77 -5.09 -5.77
N ILE A 25 -5.35 -6.25 -6.05
CA ILE A 25 -5.57 -7.36 -5.12
C ILE A 25 -4.86 -8.59 -5.67
N ARG A 26 -4.13 -9.30 -4.81
CA ARG A 26 -3.48 -10.58 -5.14
C ARG A 26 -4.06 -11.67 -4.24
N ARG A 27 -4.36 -12.84 -4.82
CA ARG A 27 -4.63 -14.05 -4.03
C ARG A 27 -3.30 -14.73 -3.74
N LEU A 28 -3.05 -15.07 -2.48
CA LEU A 28 -1.81 -15.72 -2.07
C LEU A 28 -1.72 -17.15 -2.63
N ALA A 29 -2.84 -17.84 -2.82
CA ALA A 29 -2.90 -19.13 -3.51
C ALA A 29 -2.26 -19.13 -4.91
N ASP A 30 -2.23 -17.98 -5.60
CA ASP A 30 -1.65 -17.84 -6.95
C ASP A 30 -0.15 -17.50 -6.92
N VAL A 31 0.44 -17.35 -5.74
CA VAL A 31 1.83 -16.90 -5.57
C VAL A 31 2.76 -18.10 -5.33
N ALA A 32 3.77 -18.24 -6.19
CA ALA A 32 4.83 -19.22 -6.02
C ALA A 32 6.07 -18.58 -5.38
N PRO A 33 6.33 -18.78 -4.07
CA PRO A 33 7.44 -18.13 -3.40
C PRO A 33 8.78 -18.73 -3.80
N GLY A 34 9.72 -17.86 -4.18
CA GLY A 34 11.11 -18.21 -4.45
C GLY A 34 11.93 -18.44 -3.18
N GLU A 35 13.18 -18.84 -3.36
CA GLU A 35 14.09 -19.19 -2.25
C GLU A 35 14.28 -18.04 -1.25
N ARG A 36 14.51 -16.82 -1.75
CA ARG A 36 14.67 -15.61 -0.92
C ARG A 36 13.43 -15.34 -0.07
N ALA A 37 12.24 -15.50 -0.63
CA ALA A 37 10.99 -15.30 0.10
C ALA A 37 10.83 -16.34 1.22
N ARG A 38 11.13 -17.61 0.94
CA ARG A 38 11.06 -18.70 1.93
C ARG A 38 12.06 -18.49 3.07
N ALA A 39 13.29 -18.08 2.76
CA ALA A 39 14.30 -17.81 3.77
C ALA A 39 13.88 -16.66 4.71
N LEU A 40 13.43 -15.53 4.15
CA LEU A 40 12.94 -14.39 4.94
C LEU A 40 11.70 -14.75 5.76
N ALA A 41 10.76 -15.48 5.17
CA ALA A 41 9.55 -15.93 5.83
C ALA A 41 9.84 -16.84 7.03
N SER A 42 10.74 -17.81 6.86
CA SER A 42 11.16 -18.70 7.96
C SER A 42 11.88 -17.95 9.07
N ALA A 43 12.74 -16.98 8.74
CA ALA A 43 13.47 -16.19 9.73
C ALA A 43 12.59 -15.20 10.52
N HIS A 44 11.40 -14.86 10.00
CA HIS A 44 10.54 -13.82 10.55
C HIS A 44 9.10 -14.25 10.82
N ASP A 45 8.84 -15.56 10.82
CA ASP A 45 7.52 -16.17 11.09
C ASP A 45 6.40 -15.56 10.25
N LYS A 46 6.60 -15.55 8.92
CA LYS A 46 5.63 -15.02 7.94
C LYS A 46 5.23 -16.09 6.93
N ASP A 47 4.12 -15.85 6.23
CA ASP A 47 3.77 -16.63 5.05
C ASP A 47 4.76 -16.31 3.90
N PRO A 48 5.46 -17.31 3.34
CA PRO A 48 6.38 -17.09 2.22
C PRO A 48 5.72 -16.51 0.98
N ARG A 49 4.43 -16.77 0.75
CA ARG A 49 3.64 -16.21 -0.36
C ARG A 49 3.46 -14.71 -0.17
N ALA A 50 3.08 -14.27 1.04
CA ALA A 50 2.97 -12.85 1.34
C ALA A 50 4.34 -12.15 1.26
N VAL A 51 5.40 -12.78 1.75
CA VAL A 51 6.77 -12.25 1.62
C VAL A 51 7.18 -12.13 0.15
N GLN A 52 6.82 -13.09 -0.70
CA GLN A 52 7.09 -13.00 -2.14
C GLN A 52 6.42 -11.76 -2.75
N VAL A 53 5.15 -11.49 -2.43
CA VAL A 53 4.45 -10.28 -2.90
C VAL A 53 5.15 -9.01 -2.41
N VAL A 54 5.58 -8.98 -1.15
CA VAL A 54 6.38 -7.85 -0.62
C VAL A 54 7.65 -7.66 -1.43
N LEU A 55 8.38 -8.73 -1.77
CA LEU A 55 9.60 -8.65 -2.57
C LEU A 55 9.31 -8.16 -3.99
N ASP A 56 8.21 -8.61 -4.61
CA ASP A 56 7.81 -8.22 -5.96
C ASP A 56 7.48 -6.71 -6.04
N GLU A 57 6.89 -6.15 -4.98
CA GLU A 57 6.54 -4.72 -4.86
C GLU A 57 7.69 -3.86 -4.29
N SER A 58 8.84 -4.48 -3.99
CA SER A 58 10.02 -3.79 -3.43
C SER A 58 11.10 -3.59 -4.48
N ALA A 59 11.64 -2.36 -4.55
CA ALA A 59 12.92 -2.11 -5.20
C ALA A 59 14.09 -2.60 -4.34
N GLU A 60 13.96 -2.51 -3.00
CA GLU A 60 14.99 -2.95 -2.05
C GLU A 60 14.38 -3.31 -0.69
N VAL A 61 14.91 -4.36 -0.03
CA VAL A 61 14.64 -4.64 1.39
C VAL A 61 15.76 -4.05 2.22
N LEU A 62 15.45 -3.02 3.00
CA LEU A 62 16.42 -2.25 3.78
C LEU A 62 16.70 -2.88 5.15
N ARG A 63 15.68 -3.51 5.75
CA ARG A 63 15.79 -4.20 7.04
C ARG A 63 14.74 -5.28 7.15
N ALA A 64 15.07 -6.37 7.81
CA ALA A 64 14.13 -7.42 8.17
C ALA A 64 14.31 -7.74 9.65
N GLU A 65 13.31 -7.45 10.47
CA GLU A 65 13.43 -7.62 11.92
C GLU A 65 12.07 -7.80 12.57
N ARG A 66 11.96 -8.77 13.49
CA ARG A 66 10.76 -8.98 14.32
C ARG A 66 9.45 -9.03 13.50
N GLY A 67 9.46 -9.76 12.38
CA GLY A 67 8.27 -9.90 11.53
C GLY A 67 7.98 -8.71 10.59
N VAL A 68 8.81 -7.67 10.61
CA VAL A 68 8.65 -6.48 9.76
C VAL A 68 9.76 -6.40 8.74
N LEU A 69 9.37 -6.34 7.47
CA LEU A 69 10.26 -6.03 6.35
C LEU A 69 10.16 -4.53 6.09
N VAL A 70 11.23 -3.76 6.29
CA VAL A 70 11.28 -2.35 5.86
C VAL A 70 11.80 -2.34 4.43
N CYS A 71 10.99 -1.86 3.51
CA CYS A 71 11.28 -1.90 2.08
C CYS A 71 11.25 -0.50 1.47
N ARG A 72 12.02 -0.29 0.41
CA ARG A 72 11.78 0.79 -0.55
C ARG A 72 10.92 0.23 -1.68
N THR A 73 9.72 0.78 -1.88
CA THR A 73 8.83 0.38 -2.97
C THR A 73 9.36 0.85 -4.33
N HIS A 74 8.78 0.37 -5.42
CA HIS A 74 9.07 0.90 -6.77
C HIS A 74 8.70 2.37 -6.94
N HIS A 75 7.76 2.89 -6.13
CA HIS A 75 7.45 4.33 -6.04
C HIS A 75 8.51 5.15 -5.31
N GLY A 76 9.44 4.49 -4.60
CA GLY A 76 10.44 5.15 -3.76
C GLY A 76 10.00 5.37 -2.31
N LEU A 77 8.83 4.87 -1.89
CA LEU A 77 8.35 4.98 -0.51
C LEU A 77 9.13 4.01 0.39
N VAL A 78 9.57 4.48 1.56
CA VAL A 78 10.18 3.60 2.59
C VAL A 78 9.14 3.28 3.64
N CYS A 79 8.63 2.05 3.63
CA CYS A 79 7.54 1.62 4.50
C CYS A 79 7.64 0.13 4.86
N ALA A 80 6.80 -0.29 5.80
CA ALA A 80 6.70 -1.68 6.19
C ALA A 80 6.02 -2.51 5.09
N ASN A 81 6.57 -3.68 4.81
CA ASN A 81 6.09 -4.68 3.86
C ASN A 81 5.75 -4.10 2.47
N ALA A 82 6.48 -3.07 2.03
CA ALA A 82 6.24 -2.38 0.76
C ALA A 82 4.81 -1.83 0.57
N GLY A 83 4.08 -1.56 1.66
CA GLY A 83 2.67 -1.13 1.59
C GLY A 83 1.71 -2.25 1.20
N VAL A 84 2.16 -3.50 1.18
CA VAL A 84 1.29 -4.67 1.02
C VAL A 84 0.48 -4.85 2.31
N ASP A 85 -0.84 -4.79 2.17
CA ASP A 85 -1.78 -4.84 3.27
C ASP A 85 -2.58 -6.16 3.26
N VAL A 86 -2.56 -6.85 4.40
CA VAL A 86 -3.26 -8.12 4.66
C VAL A 86 -4.52 -7.92 5.53
N SER A 87 -4.82 -6.69 5.92
CA SER A 87 -5.94 -6.29 6.76
C SER A 87 -7.10 -5.77 5.91
N ASN A 88 -8.33 -6.02 6.35
CA ASN A 88 -9.57 -5.62 5.65
C ASN A 88 -9.70 -6.18 4.23
N VAL A 89 -9.22 -7.40 4.02
CA VAL A 89 -9.29 -8.15 2.77
C VAL A 89 -9.84 -9.54 3.04
N ASP A 90 -10.31 -10.22 2.00
CA ASP A 90 -10.78 -11.59 2.10
C ASP A 90 -9.62 -12.51 2.51
N GLU A 91 -9.94 -13.65 3.12
CA GLU A 91 -8.95 -14.65 3.51
C GLU A 91 -8.07 -15.04 2.33
N ASP A 92 -6.76 -15.24 2.60
CA ASP A 92 -5.76 -15.59 1.59
C ASP A 92 -5.59 -14.56 0.45
N THR A 93 -5.91 -13.28 0.69
CA THR A 93 -5.65 -12.19 -0.25
C THR A 93 -4.85 -11.06 0.38
N VAL A 94 -4.22 -10.24 -0.47
CA VAL A 94 -3.51 -9.02 -0.08
C VAL A 94 -3.85 -7.87 -1.02
N VAL A 95 -3.86 -6.65 -0.49
CA VAL A 95 -4.00 -5.41 -1.27
C VAL A 95 -2.63 -4.78 -1.43
N LEU A 96 -2.34 -4.35 -2.66
CA LEU A 96 -1.10 -3.67 -3.02
C LEU A 96 -1.35 -2.17 -3.08
N LEU A 97 -0.29 -1.37 -3.07
CA LEU A 97 -0.42 0.05 -3.39
C LEU A 97 -0.92 0.25 -4.84
N PRO A 98 -1.59 1.38 -5.14
CA PRO A 98 -1.86 1.78 -6.52
C PRO A 98 -0.55 1.83 -7.32
N GLU A 99 -0.59 1.45 -8.59
CA GLU A 99 0.61 1.46 -9.43
C GLU A 99 1.11 2.89 -9.67
N ASP A 100 0.18 3.84 -9.91
CA ASP A 100 0.47 5.28 -9.95
C ASP A 100 -0.60 6.05 -9.14
N PRO A 101 -0.40 6.22 -7.82
CA PRO A 101 -1.35 6.92 -6.96
C PRO A 101 -1.56 8.39 -7.37
N ASN A 102 -0.53 9.06 -7.92
CA ASN A 102 -0.70 10.43 -8.43
C ASN A 102 -1.66 10.48 -9.63
N ALA A 103 -1.58 9.50 -10.54
CA ALA A 103 -2.53 9.40 -11.64
C ALA A 103 -3.94 9.08 -11.15
N SER A 104 -4.07 8.21 -10.14
CA SER A 104 -5.35 7.92 -9.49
C SER A 104 -5.97 9.18 -8.88
N ALA A 105 -5.18 9.98 -8.13
CA ALA A 105 -5.63 11.25 -7.55
C ALA A 105 -6.08 12.25 -8.63
N ARG A 106 -5.32 12.38 -9.74
CA ARG A 106 -5.70 13.22 -10.89
C ARG A 106 -7.01 12.77 -11.55
N ARG A 107 -7.20 11.45 -11.75
CA ARG A 107 -8.45 10.90 -12.31
C ARG A 107 -9.65 11.20 -11.40
N LEU A 108 -9.50 10.99 -10.08
CA LEU A 108 -10.54 11.28 -9.10
C LEU A 108 -10.89 12.77 -9.08
N ARG A 109 -9.90 13.66 -9.04
CA ARG A 109 -10.11 15.12 -9.13
C ARG A 109 -10.89 15.52 -10.38
N ALA A 110 -10.58 14.92 -11.53
CA ALA A 110 -11.25 15.23 -12.79
C ALA A 110 -12.71 14.74 -12.82
N ALA A 111 -13.01 13.62 -12.16
CA ALA A 111 -14.34 13.01 -12.13
C ALA A 111 -15.29 13.65 -11.08
N LEU A 112 -14.75 14.29 -10.03
CA LEU A 112 -15.56 14.85 -8.95
C LEU A 112 -16.02 16.29 -9.25
N PRO A 113 -17.29 16.65 -8.96
CA PRO A 113 -17.78 18.02 -9.11
C PRO A 113 -17.03 18.96 -8.18
N GLY A 114 -16.73 20.18 -8.63
CA GLY A 114 -15.93 21.15 -7.85
C GLY A 114 -14.42 20.90 -7.89
N ARG A 115 -13.96 19.74 -8.40
CA ARG A 115 -12.55 19.40 -8.61
C ARG A 115 -11.67 19.69 -7.38
N PRO A 116 -11.99 19.11 -6.21
CA PRO A 116 -11.24 19.33 -4.98
C PRO A 116 -9.77 18.92 -5.15
N GLY A 117 -8.89 19.37 -4.26
CA GLY A 117 -7.60 18.69 -4.06
C GLY A 117 -7.87 17.23 -3.71
N VAL A 118 -7.07 16.30 -4.23
CA VAL A 118 -7.18 14.88 -3.87
C VAL A 118 -5.83 14.43 -3.36
N VAL A 119 -5.83 13.78 -2.20
CA VAL A 119 -4.66 13.15 -1.60
C VAL A 119 -5.00 11.68 -1.39
N ILE A 120 -4.14 10.79 -1.87
CA ILE A 120 -4.19 9.37 -1.52
C ILE A 120 -3.18 9.14 -0.40
N ALA A 121 -3.64 8.54 0.69
CA ALA A 121 -2.82 8.31 1.87
C ALA A 121 -2.76 6.84 2.26
N ASP A 122 -1.66 6.45 2.90
CA ASP A 122 -1.50 5.15 3.55
C ASP A 122 -0.86 5.29 4.93
N SER A 123 -1.11 4.32 5.81
CA SER A 123 -0.73 4.37 7.22
C SER A 123 0.66 3.77 7.42
N PHE A 124 1.67 4.61 7.64
CA PHE A 124 3.06 4.19 7.85
C PHE A 124 3.50 4.35 9.31
N GLY A 125 4.38 3.46 9.75
CA GLY A 125 5.24 3.71 10.91
C GLY A 125 6.34 4.73 10.57
N ARG A 126 7.09 5.17 11.57
CA ARG A 126 8.22 6.09 11.36
C ARG A 126 9.33 5.87 12.37
N ALA A 127 10.55 6.23 11.99
CA ALA A 127 11.71 6.05 12.84
C ALA A 127 11.54 6.71 14.22
N TRP A 128 12.01 6.02 15.25
CA TRP A 128 12.13 6.48 16.64
C TRP A 128 10.81 6.79 17.36
N ARG A 129 9.65 6.51 16.77
CA ARG A 129 8.34 6.74 17.41
C ARG A 129 7.42 5.53 17.26
N ILE A 130 6.69 5.21 18.32
CA ILE A 130 5.67 4.15 18.33
C ILE A 130 4.37 4.70 17.73
N GLY A 131 3.67 3.86 16.97
CA GLY A 131 2.41 4.19 16.30
C GLY A 131 2.57 4.44 14.80
N GLN A 132 1.44 4.53 14.11
CA GLN A 132 1.34 4.83 12.68
C GLN A 132 0.73 6.22 12.47
N ILE A 133 1.06 6.83 11.34
CA ILE A 133 0.44 8.07 10.84
C ILE A 133 0.09 7.88 9.36
N ASP A 134 -0.86 8.66 8.87
CA ASP A 134 -1.12 8.71 7.43
C ASP A 134 -0.06 9.55 6.71
N VAL A 135 0.43 9.00 5.60
CA VAL A 135 1.43 9.60 4.71
C VAL A 135 0.80 9.71 3.32
N ALA A 136 0.93 10.87 2.70
CA ALA A 136 0.52 11.06 1.32
C ALA A 136 1.42 10.21 0.39
N ILE A 137 0.79 9.40 -0.45
CA ILE A 137 1.47 8.57 -1.46
C ILE A 137 1.16 9.05 -2.88
N GLY A 138 0.14 9.90 -3.08
CA GLY A 138 -0.18 10.55 -4.35
C GLY A 138 -1.32 11.57 -4.26
#